data_AF-A0A183EEV2-F1
#
_entry.id   AF-A0A183EEV2-F1
#
_cell.length_a   1.000
_cell.length_b   1.000
_cell.length_c   1.000
_cell.angle_alpha   90.00
_cell.angle_beta   90.00
_cell.angle_gamma   90.00
#
_symmetry.space_group_name_H-M   'P 1'
#
loop_
_entity.id
_entity.type
_entity.pdbx_description
1 polymer ?
#
loop_
_entity_poly.entity_id
_entity_poly.type
_entity_poly.pdbx_seq_one_letter_code
_entity_poly.pdbx_strand_id
1 'polypeptide(L)'
;MIAHALDLAFRTEQFSALDLIAKELDKNSDPRVLERAAEFFKNNQQYEKAVQLMAYSRNYAEAVELCKQNNVPMSETLAEILTPSKEDVPNQAERIRLLEGIAECCVQQRNYHFAAKKFTQAGNKLEAMRSLLKSGDTEKIVFFATTARNKEICILAANYLQTLNWKEDGDLMKQIEKFYSKANAPEHLASFYEACAQVEIDDYRDYGKAGDALNEALRCIKKAQENNPKNGAYLSEKEAELNRSIAYVKKFAKIRTVYETDPAEAISQLEALADDKRAYECIRLSDIYAVMIVHNARKLNYKKVAEAISQLEALADDKHAYECIRLGDIYAVMIVHNARKLNYKKAYSLIQQLMQREPHIQLSRFISKQMLDSVCDELKMPHLLDEAGDEAGSGDERDEGVEYSYAMKRLIKRNSEALKES
;
A
#
# COMPACT_ATOMS: atom_id res chain seq x y z
N MET A 1 36.00 12.08 -50.84
CA MET A 1 34.89 12.70 -51.58
C MET A 1 33.86 13.30 -50.63
N ILE A 2 33.35 12.51 -49.66
CA ILE A 2 32.38 12.96 -48.63
C ILE A 2 32.87 14.16 -47.82
N ALA A 3 34.11 14.14 -47.31
CA ALA A 3 34.65 15.26 -46.53
C ALA A 3 34.70 16.60 -47.30
N HIS A 4 34.95 16.57 -48.61
CA HIS A 4 35.00 17.77 -49.46
C HIS A 4 33.59 18.26 -49.81
N ALA A 5 32.65 17.34 -50.07
CA ALA A 5 31.24 17.66 -50.25
C ALA A 5 30.63 18.26 -48.97
N LEU A 6 30.99 17.74 -47.79
CA LEU A 6 30.55 18.27 -46.51
C LEU A 6 31.14 19.66 -46.24
N ASP A 7 32.43 19.87 -46.51
CA ASP A 7 33.08 21.19 -46.36
C ASP A 7 32.47 22.25 -47.29
N LEU A 8 32.15 21.88 -48.54
CA LEU A 8 31.46 22.76 -49.47
C LEU A 8 30.01 23.05 -49.04
N ALA A 9 29.29 22.03 -48.57
CA ALA A 9 27.91 22.17 -48.10
C ALA A 9 27.82 23.00 -46.81
N PHE A 10 28.81 22.90 -45.91
CA PHE A 10 28.93 23.79 -44.75
C PHE A 10 29.19 25.24 -45.15
N ARG A 11 30.12 25.49 -46.08
CA ARG A 11 30.44 26.85 -46.54
C ARG A 11 29.30 27.54 -47.28
N THR A 12 28.39 26.75 -47.86
CA THR A 12 27.28 27.25 -48.68
C THR A 12 25.91 27.10 -48.01
N GLU A 13 25.88 26.66 -46.74
CA GLU A 13 24.67 26.46 -45.93
C GLU A 13 23.59 25.63 -46.65
N GLN A 14 23.99 24.65 -47.48
CA GLN A 14 23.05 23.81 -48.22
C GLN A 14 22.47 22.70 -47.32
N PHE A 15 21.43 23.05 -46.56
CA PHE A 15 20.78 22.17 -45.57
C PHE A 15 20.31 20.83 -46.14
N SER A 16 19.75 20.81 -47.34
CA SER A 16 19.27 19.56 -47.99
C SER A 16 20.42 18.63 -48.36
N ALA A 17 21.55 19.19 -48.81
CA ALA A 17 22.75 18.43 -49.12
C ALA A 17 23.41 17.89 -47.84
N LEU A 18 23.45 18.70 -46.77
CA LEU A 18 23.97 18.28 -45.46
C LEU A 18 23.11 17.19 -44.82
N ASP A 19 21.79 17.26 -44.92
CA ASP A 19 20.89 16.21 -44.40
C ASP A 19 21.05 14.87 -45.17
N LEU A 20 21.29 14.94 -46.49
CA LEU A 20 21.57 13.76 -47.31
C LEU A 20 22.93 13.14 -46.96
N ILE A 21 23.98 13.96 -46.86
CA ILE A 21 25.32 13.47 -46.52
C ILE A 21 25.36 12.92 -45.09
N ALA A 22 24.65 13.55 -44.15
CA ALA A 22 24.58 13.09 -42.76
C ALA A 22 23.93 11.71 -42.61
N LYS A 23 23.02 11.30 -43.51
CA LYS A 23 22.43 9.95 -43.52
C LYS A 23 23.43 8.87 -43.90
N GLU A 24 24.52 9.22 -44.58
CA GLU A 24 25.59 8.31 -44.95
C GLU A 24 26.70 8.23 -43.89
N LEU A 25 26.65 9.10 -42.86
CA LEU A 25 27.63 9.11 -41.78
C LEU A 25 27.32 7.99 -40.76
N ASP A 26 28.37 7.24 -40.42
CA ASP A 26 28.32 6.13 -39.48
C ASP A 26 29.51 6.15 -38.51
N LYS A 27 29.58 5.14 -37.64
CA LYS A 27 30.68 4.95 -36.67
C LYS A 27 32.07 4.74 -37.30
N ASN A 28 32.16 4.47 -38.60
CA ASN A 28 33.42 4.26 -39.32
C ASN A 28 33.88 5.52 -40.06
N SER A 29 33.06 6.56 -40.07
CA SER A 29 33.35 7.84 -40.70
C SER A 29 34.44 8.61 -39.94
N ASP A 30 35.11 9.54 -40.63
CA ASP A 30 36.18 10.35 -40.04
C ASP A 30 35.66 11.14 -38.81
N PRO A 31 36.26 10.99 -37.61
CA PRO A 31 35.83 11.68 -36.41
C PRO A 31 35.70 13.20 -36.55
N ARG A 32 36.59 13.85 -37.32
CA ARG A 32 36.53 15.31 -37.53
C ARG A 32 35.32 15.73 -38.37
N VAL A 33 34.90 14.87 -39.28
CA VAL A 33 33.72 15.08 -40.13
C VAL A 33 32.45 14.91 -39.29
N LEU A 34 32.43 13.90 -38.42
CA LEU A 34 31.35 13.64 -37.46
C LEU A 34 31.17 14.79 -36.45
N GLU A 35 32.27 15.30 -35.88
CA GLU A 35 32.24 16.43 -34.94
C GLU A 35 31.66 17.71 -35.58
N ARG A 36 32.14 18.06 -36.78
CA ARG A 36 31.61 19.22 -37.53
C ARG A 36 30.12 19.05 -37.87
N ALA A 37 29.73 17.85 -38.29
CA ALA A 37 28.32 17.55 -38.58
C ALA A 37 27.46 17.65 -37.31
N ALA A 38 27.92 17.10 -36.19
CA ALA A 38 27.24 17.20 -34.91
C ALA A 38 27.03 18.66 -34.47
N GLU A 39 28.07 19.50 -34.58
CA GLU A 39 28.02 20.91 -34.21
C GLU A 39 27.03 21.70 -35.08
N PHE A 40 26.99 21.40 -36.38
CA PHE A 40 25.99 21.95 -37.29
C PHE A 40 24.57 21.57 -36.90
N PHE A 41 24.29 20.29 -36.66
CA PHE A 41 22.94 19.86 -36.26
C PHE A 41 22.53 20.41 -34.89
N LYS A 42 23.48 20.51 -33.94
CA LYS A 42 23.28 21.14 -32.64
C LYS A 42 22.89 22.61 -32.77
N ASN A 43 23.59 23.40 -33.59
CA ASN A 43 23.29 24.81 -33.84
C ASN A 43 21.92 25.00 -34.52
N ASN A 44 21.49 24.02 -35.31
CA ASN A 44 20.19 24.00 -35.97
C ASN A 44 19.07 23.34 -35.15
N GLN A 45 19.27 23.11 -33.85
CA GLN A 45 18.30 22.51 -32.92
C GLN A 45 17.86 21.08 -33.29
N GLN A 46 18.60 20.40 -34.17
CA GLN A 46 18.40 18.99 -34.49
C GLN A 46 19.20 18.12 -33.50
N TYR A 47 18.82 18.19 -32.23
CA TYR A 47 19.61 17.62 -31.13
C TYR A 47 19.76 16.10 -31.21
N GLU A 48 18.74 15.35 -31.64
CA GLU A 48 18.81 13.88 -31.73
C GLU A 48 19.91 13.42 -32.70
N LYS A 49 19.97 14.01 -33.90
CA LYS A 49 21.04 13.73 -34.88
C LYS A 49 22.41 14.21 -34.37
N ALA A 50 22.46 15.37 -33.72
CA ALA A 50 23.70 15.88 -33.14
C ALA A 50 24.27 14.90 -32.10
N VAL A 51 23.43 14.43 -31.18
CA VAL A 51 23.80 13.43 -30.16
C VAL A 51 24.26 12.13 -30.81
N GLN A 52 23.56 11.63 -31.83
CA GLN A 52 23.95 10.41 -32.56
C GLN A 52 25.34 10.55 -33.20
N LEU A 53 25.61 11.67 -33.87
CA LEU A 53 26.90 11.93 -34.51
C LEU A 53 28.03 12.13 -33.49
N MET A 54 27.76 12.79 -32.36
CA MET A 54 28.71 12.89 -31.23
C MET A 54 29.05 11.52 -30.65
N ALA A 55 28.08 10.63 -30.55
CA ALA A 55 28.33 9.25 -30.10
C ALA A 55 29.20 8.48 -31.11
N TYR A 56 28.96 8.65 -32.42
CA TYR A 56 29.80 8.06 -33.46
C TYR A 56 31.24 8.60 -33.45
N SER A 57 31.43 9.88 -33.11
CA SER A 57 32.76 10.48 -32.90
C SER A 57 33.39 10.17 -31.54
N ARG A 58 32.74 9.32 -30.72
CA ARG A 58 33.14 8.93 -29.35
C ARG A 58 33.14 10.08 -28.34
N ASN A 59 32.49 11.20 -28.64
CA ASN A 59 32.28 12.30 -27.71
C ASN A 59 31.02 12.05 -26.85
N TYR A 60 31.04 10.97 -26.08
CA TYR A 60 29.89 10.54 -25.27
C TYR A 60 29.53 11.53 -24.16
N ALA A 61 30.53 12.17 -23.54
CA ALA A 61 30.32 13.09 -22.43
C ALA A 61 29.49 14.30 -22.84
N GLU A 62 29.84 14.95 -23.94
CA GLU A 62 29.07 16.07 -24.47
C GLU A 62 27.70 15.62 -25.00
N ALA A 63 27.62 14.45 -25.64
CA ALA A 63 26.37 13.91 -26.14
C ALA A 63 25.34 13.67 -25.03
N VAL A 64 25.76 13.06 -23.91
CA VAL A 64 24.89 12.82 -22.75
C VAL A 64 24.47 14.13 -22.09
N GLU A 65 25.38 15.11 -21.98
CA GLU A 65 25.05 16.42 -21.43
C GLU A 65 24.06 17.18 -22.32
N LEU A 66 24.21 17.11 -23.65
CA LEU A 66 23.29 17.69 -24.61
C LEU A 66 21.88 17.07 -24.49
N CYS A 67 21.80 15.75 -24.24
CA CYS A 67 20.54 15.05 -23.97
C CYS A 67 19.83 15.63 -22.73
N LYS A 68 20.57 15.81 -21.63
CA LYS A 68 20.03 16.36 -20.37
C LYS A 68 19.54 17.79 -20.55
N GLN A 69 20.35 18.64 -21.18
CA GLN A 69 20.05 20.07 -21.28
C GLN A 69 18.85 20.37 -22.20
N ASN A 70 18.67 19.58 -23.27
CA ASN A 70 17.63 19.82 -24.27
C ASN A 70 16.50 18.80 -24.22
N ASN A 71 16.45 17.95 -23.18
CA ASN A 71 15.46 16.89 -23.00
C ASN A 71 15.28 16.03 -24.27
N VAL A 72 16.39 15.61 -24.87
CA VAL A 72 16.37 14.79 -26.10
C VAL A 72 15.72 13.44 -25.80
N PRO A 73 14.65 13.03 -26.52
CA PRO A 73 13.98 11.76 -26.28
C PRO A 73 14.93 10.56 -26.35
N MET A 74 14.97 9.78 -25.27
CA MET A 74 15.89 8.65 -25.12
C MET A 74 15.23 7.37 -25.63
N SER A 75 15.37 7.13 -26.93
CA SER A 75 14.97 5.86 -27.57
C SER A 75 15.93 4.72 -27.19
N GLU A 76 15.49 3.47 -27.34
CA GLU A 76 16.34 2.30 -27.11
C GLU A 76 17.61 2.33 -27.97
N THR A 77 17.44 2.65 -29.26
CA THR A 77 18.55 2.79 -30.20
C THR A 77 19.53 3.89 -29.79
N LEU A 78 19.02 5.06 -29.38
CA LEU A 78 19.88 6.16 -28.95
C LEU A 78 20.62 5.83 -27.66
N ALA A 79 19.94 5.20 -26.69
CA ALA A 79 20.55 4.78 -25.44
C ALA A 79 21.63 3.70 -25.64
N GLU A 80 21.48 2.82 -26.63
CA GLU A 80 22.51 1.85 -27.01
C GLU A 80 23.69 2.52 -27.71
N ILE A 81 23.45 3.41 -28.66
CA ILE A 81 24.49 4.18 -29.35
C ILE A 81 25.30 5.02 -28.34
N LEU A 82 24.64 5.61 -27.34
CA LEU A 82 25.30 6.40 -26.30
C LEU A 82 26.03 5.57 -25.25
N THR A 83 25.86 4.25 -25.23
CA THR A 83 26.53 3.39 -24.25
C THR A 83 27.93 3.03 -24.74
N PRO A 84 28.98 3.61 -24.15
CA PRO A 84 30.34 3.36 -24.62
C PRO A 84 30.77 1.92 -24.31
N SER A 85 31.50 1.31 -25.25
CA SER A 85 32.16 0.04 -25.02
C SER A 85 33.38 0.20 -24.08
N LYS A 86 33.98 -0.92 -23.66
CA LYS A 86 35.23 -0.88 -22.87
C LYS A 86 36.42 -0.37 -23.67
N GLU A 87 36.37 -0.48 -25.00
CA GLU A 87 37.42 -0.03 -25.90
C GLU A 87 37.29 1.48 -26.16
N ASP A 88 36.06 1.97 -26.29
CA ASP A 88 35.80 3.40 -26.52
C ASP A 88 36.11 4.26 -25.29
N VAL A 89 35.72 3.78 -24.10
CA VAL A 89 36.01 4.44 -22.82
C VAL A 89 36.67 3.43 -21.88
N PRO A 90 38.02 3.34 -21.90
CA PRO A 90 38.78 2.43 -21.04
C PRO A 90 38.63 2.77 -19.55
N ASN A 91 38.45 4.05 -19.22
CA ASN A 91 38.25 4.50 -17.86
C ASN A 91 36.89 4.04 -17.31
N GLN A 92 36.94 3.14 -16.32
CA GLN A 92 35.74 2.59 -15.71
C GLN A 92 34.88 3.64 -15.01
N ALA A 93 35.48 4.60 -14.31
CA ALA A 93 34.73 5.62 -13.58
C ALA A 93 33.98 6.56 -14.54
N GLU A 94 34.61 6.91 -15.65
CA GLU A 94 34.00 7.71 -16.71
C GLU A 94 32.84 6.96 -17.39
N ARG A 95 33.02 5.68 -17.71
CA ARG A 95 31.94 4.84 -18.26
C ARG A 95 30.75 4.73 -17.31
N ILE A 96 30.99 4.57 -16.00
CA ILE A 96 29.94 4.55 -14.99
C ILE A 96 29.17 5.88 -14.99
N ARG A 97 29.88 7.02 -14.98
CA ARG A 97 29.27 8.35 -15.01
C ARG A 97 28.40 8.57 -16.26
N LEU A 98 28.85 8.08 -17.42
CA LEU A 98 28.08 8.16 -18.67
C LEU A 98 26.81 7.31 -18.59
N LEU A 99 26.91 6.07 -18.10
CA LEU A 99 25.75 5.18 -17.91
C LEU A 99 24.73 5.78 -16.94
N GLU A 100 25.18 6.36 -15.83
CA GLU A 100 24.31 7.06 -14.87
C GLU A 100 23.65 8.28 -15.52
N GLY A 101 24.40 9.06 -16.32
CA GLY A 101 23.83 10.19 -17.04
C GLY A 101 22.74 9.82 -18.05
N ILE A 102 22.91 8.71 -18.77
CA ILE A 102 21.87 8.16 -19.67
C ILE A 102 20.66 7.69 -18.85
N ALA A 103 20.91 7.02 -17.72
CA ALA A 103 19.84 6.55 -16.83
C ALA A 103 19.02 7.71 -16.26
N GLU A 104 19.66 8.81 -15.85
CA GLU A 104 19.01 10.03 -15.37
C GLU A 104 18.10 10.66 -16.43
N CYS A 105 18.54 10.72 -17.69
CA CYS A 105 17.69 11.17 -18.81
C CYS A 105 16.44 10.28 -18.93
N CYS A 106 16.61 8.95 -18.84
CA CYS A 106 15.49 8.01 -18.87
C CYS A 106 14.52 8.25 -17.70
N VAL A 107 15.01 8.52 -16.49
CA VAL A 107 14.17 8.84 -15.32
C VAL A 107 13.37 10.12 -15.54
N GLN A 108 14.01 11.18 -16.04
CA GLN A 108 13.34 12.46 -16.33
C GLN A 108 12.20 12.28 -17.34
N GLN A 109 12.39 11.39 -18.30
CA GLN A 109 11.42 11.06 -19.34
C GLN A 109 10.42 9.97 -18.93
N ARG A 110 10.45 9.54 -17.65
CA ARG A 110 9.60 8.47 -17.09
C ARG A 110 9.79 7.10 -17.74
N ASN A 111 10.90 6.89 -18.44
CA ASN A 111 11.29 5.60 -18.99
C ASN A 111 12.05 4.76 -17.94
N TYR A 112 11.30 4.29 -16.93
CA TYR A 112 11.88 3.71 -15.72
C TYR A 112 12.54 2.33 -15.92
N HIS A 113 12.06 1.51 -16.87
CA HIS A 113 12.70 0.22 -17.17
C HIS A 113 14.09 0.39 -17.77
N PHE A 114 14.25 1.32 -18.70
CA PHE A 114 15.55 1.61 -19.30
C PHE A 114 16.50 2.26 -18.29
N ALA A 115 15.99 3.19 -17.47
CA ALA A 115 16.76 3.74 -16.35
C ALA A 115 17.31 2.63 -15.46
N ALA A 116 16.47 1.68 -15.05
CA ALA A 116 16.88 0.55 -14.21
C ALA A 116 17.95 -0.33 -14.89
N LYS A 117 17.80 -0.62 -16.19
CA LYS A 117 18.81 -1.36 -16.98
C LYS A 117 20.15 -0.64 -16.97
N LYS A 118 20.17 0.67 -17.23
CA LYS A 118 21.41 1.48 -17.28
C LYS A 118 22.06 1.64 -15.90
N PHE A 119 21.29 1.92 -14.85
CA PHE A 119 21.82 1.94 -13.48
C PHE A 119 22.38 0.58 -13.05
N THR A 120 21.75 -0.53 -13.46
CA THR A 120 22.28 -1.88 -13.22
C THR A 120 23.62 -2.09 -13.93
N GLN A 121 23.74 -1.65 -15.19
CA GLN A 121 25.01 -1.70 -15.94
C GLN A 121 26.10 -0.82 -15.32
N ALA A 122 25.73 0.33 -14.74
CA ALA A 122 26.63 1.20 -13.99
C ALA A 122 27.06 0.61 -12.63
N GLY A 123 26.41 -0.47 -12.17
CA GLY A 123 26.62 -1.05 -10.85
C GLY A 123 25.86 -0.32 -9.73
N ASN A 124 25.10 0.73 -10.06
CA ASN A 124 24.28 1.49 -9.12
C ASN A 124 22.94 0.79 -8.86
N LYS A 125 22.99 -0.29 -8.07
CA LYS A 125 21.83 -1.14 -7.81
C LYS A 125 20.70 -0.41 -7.07
N LEU A 126 21.01 0.60 -6.26
CA LEU A 126 20.00 1.33 -5.48
C LEU A 126 19.14 2.21 -6.40
N GLU A 127 19.76 3.00 -7.29
CA GLU A 127 19.01 3.81 -8.26
C GLU A 127 18.28 2.94 -9.29
N ALA A 128 18.84 1.76 -9.63
CA ALA A 128 18.13 0.77 -10.42
C ALA A 128 16.84 0.31 -9.74
N MET A 129 16.92 -0.04 -8.45
CA MET A 129 15.76 -0.43 -7.64
C MET A 129 14.74 0.71 -7.55
N ARG A 130 15.17 1.94 -7.23
CA ARG A 130 14.27 3.11 -7.17
C ARG A 130 13.55 3.36 -8.49
N SER A 131 14.23 3.16 -9.61
CA SER A 131 13.62 3.24 -10.93
C SER A 131 12.58 2.14 -11.14
N LEU A 132 12.89 0.88 -10.79
CA LEU A 132 11.92 -0.21 -10.86
C LEU A 132 10.67 0.06 -10.01
N LEU A 133 10.81 0.56 -8.78
CA LEU A 133 9.68 0.92 -7.93
C LEU A 133 8.76 1.94 -8.60
N LYS A 134 9.32 2.96 -9.26
CA LYS A 134 8.54 3.95 -10.03
C LYS A 134 7.82 3.36 -11.24
N SER A 135 8.32 2.25 -11.79
CA SER A 135 7.67 1.56 -12.91
C SER A 135 6.43 0.75 -12.50
N GLY A 136 6.31 0.38 -11.22
CA GLY A 136 5.21 -0.46 -10.73
C GLY A 136 5.26 -1.92 -11.17
N ASP A 137 6.31 -2.34 -11.87
CA ASP A 137 6.48 -3.71 -12.36
C ASP A 137 6.94 -4.64 -11.23
N THR A 138 5.96 -5.19 -10.53
CA THR A 138 6.14 -6.04 -9.36
C THR A 138 7.01 -7.26 -9.65
N GLU A 139 6.85 -7.90 -10.80
CA GLU A 139 7.66 -9.08 -11.17
C GLU A 139 9.15 -8.72 -11.28
N LYS A 140 9.48 -7.64 -11.99
CA LYS A 140 10.87 -7.17 -12.10
C LYS A 140 11.43 -6.71 -10.76
N ILE A 141 10.62 -6.05 -9.94
CA ILE A 141 11.01 -5.63 -8.58
C ILE A 141 11.40 -6.84 -7.72
N VAL A 142 10.54 -7.86 -7.66
CA VAL A 142 10.76 -9.09 -6.89
C VAL A 142 11.97 -9.86 -7.39
N PHE A 143 12.11 -9.99 -8.72
CA PHE A 143 13.26 -10.62 -9.36
C PHE A 143 14.57 -9.90 -9.01
N PHE A 144 14.59 -8.57 -9.13
CA PHE A 144 15.77 -7.76 -8.86
C PHE A 144 16.19 -7.84 -7.39
N ALA A 145 15.25 -7.71 -6.45
CA ALA A 145 15.53 -7.82 -5.01
C ALA A 145 16.01 -9.22 -4.61
N THR A 146 15.51 -10.27 -5.27
CA THR A 146 15.98 -11.64 -5.06
C THR A 146 17.44 -11.79 -5.47
N THR A 147 17.85 -11.17 -6.58
CA THR A 147 19.18 -11.35 -7.18
C THR A 147 20.22 -10.37 -6.64
N ALA A 148 19.82 -9.16 -6.22
CA ALA A 148 20.73 -8.07 -5.90
C ALA A 148 21.65 -8.31 -4.68
N ARG A 149 21.25 -9.22 -3.77
CA ARG A 149 21.93 -9.55 -2.49
C ARG A 149 22.27 -8.31 -1.66
N ASN A 150 21.37 -7.35 -1.60
CA ASN A 150 21.54 -6.10 -0.86
C ASN A 150 20.36 -5.93 0.11
N LYS A 151 20.65 -5.62 1.38
CA LYS A 151 19.65 -5.51 2.46
C LYS A 151 18.68 -4.35 2.22
N GLU A 152 19.19 -3.19 1.83
CA GLU A 152 18.38 -2.00 1.54
C GLU A 152 17.44 -2.23 0.35
N ILE A 153 17.90 -2.92 -0.69
CA ILE A 153 17.04 -3.30 -1.83
C ILE A 153 15.93 -4.25 -1.40
N CYS A 154 16.21 -5.20 -0.51
CA CYS A 154 15.17 -6.10 0.02
C CYS A 154 14.13 -5.31 0.85
N ILE A 155 14.58 -4.36 1.69
CA ILE A 155 13.68 -3.48 2.46
C ILE A 155 12.80 -2.65 1.51
N LEU A 156 13.39 -2.01 0.51
CA LEU A 156 12.67 -1.21 -0.48
C LEU A 156 11.61 -2.04 -1.24
N ALA A 157 11.94 -3.28 -1.60
CA ALA A 157 11.00 -4.19 -2.26
C ALA A 157 9.84 -4.53 -1.33
N ALA A 158 10.12 -4.95 -0.09
CA ALA A 158 9.10 -5.29 0.89
C ALA A 158 8.18 -4.10 1.20
N ASN A 159 8.74 -2.90 1.37
CA ASN A 159 7.96 -1.67 1.58
C ASN A 159 7.02 -1.39 0.41
N TYR A 160 7.46 -1.60 -0.83
CA TYR A 160 6.61 -1.45 -2.01
C TYR A 160 5.49 -2.49 -2.03
N LEU A 161 5.79 -3.76 -1.76
CA LEU A 161 4.77 -4.82 -1.73
C LEU A 161 3.70 -4.57 -0.65
N GLN A 162 4.03 -3.93 0.46
CA GLN A 162 3.05 -3.51 1.47
C GLN A 162 2.04 -2.46 0.97
N THR A 163 2.34 -1.75 -0.12
CA THR A 163 1.40 -0.80 -0.74
C THR A 163 0.39 -1.47 -1.67
N LEU A 164 0.61 -2.74 -2.01
CA LEU A 164 -0.29 -3.55 -2.84
C LEU A 164 -1.36 -4.22 -1.98
N ASN A 165 -2.32 -4.89 -2.62
CA ASN A 165 -3.37 -5.64 -1.94
C ASN A 165 -2.86 -6.99 -1.37
N TRP A 166 -1.91 -6.94 -0.45
CA TRP A 166 -1.35 -8.13 0.20
C TRP A 166 -2.35 -8.84 1.13
N LYS A 167 -3.46 -8.17 1.51
CA LYS A 167 -4.49 -8.72 2.41
C LYS A 167 -5.20 -9.93 1.81
N GLU A 168 -5.36 -9.94 0.51
CA GLU A 168 -6.04 -11.00 -0.26
C GLU A 168 -5.05 -11.92 -1.00
N ASP A 169 -3.74 -11.61 -0.91
CA ASP A 169 -2.68 -12.33 -1.62
C ASP A 169 -1.65 -12.88 -0.63
N GLY A 170 -1.81 -14.17 -0.30
CA GLY A 170 -0.91 -14.88 0.60
C GLY A 170 0.51 -15.06 0.05
N ASP A 171 0.74 -14.93 -1.25
CA ASP A 171 2.08 -15.01 -1.83
C ASP A 171 2.81 -13.67 -1.71
N LEU A 172 2.12 -12.53 -1.85
CA LEU A 172 2.67 -11.21 -1.52
C LEU A 172 3.08 -11.14 -0.05
N MET A 173 2.26 -11.65 0.87
CA MET A 173 2.57 -11.71 2.30
C MET A 173 3.88 -12.48 2.56
N LYS A 174 4.02 -13.70 2.02
CA LYS A 174 5.25 -14.51 2.13
C LYS A 174 6.46 -13.80 1.53
N GLN A 175 6.29 -13.06 0.42
CA GLN A 175 7.38 -12.31 -0.20
C GLN A 175 7.86 -11.14 0.67
N ILE A 176 6.93 -10.40 1.29
CA ILE A 176 7.25 -9.32 2.25
C ILE A 176 8.07 -9.89 3.42
N GLU A 177 7.58 -10.95 4.05
CA GLU A 177 8.28 -11.63 5.16
C GLU A 177 9.68 -12.10 4.76
N LYS A 178 9.78 -12.74 3.58
CA LYS A 178 11.03 -13.23 3.01
C LYS A 178 12.04 -12.11 2.81
N PHE A 179 11.60 -10.96 2.27
CA PHE A 179 12.50 -9.84 2.00
C PHE A 179 12.99 -9.16 3.28
N TYR A 180 12.12 -8.90 4.28
CA TYR A 180 12.59 -8.35 5.56
C TYR A 180 13.51 -9.32 6.31
N SER A 181 13.18 -10.61 6.29
CA SER A 181 14.03 -11.65 6.89
C SER A 181 15.40 -11.70 6.23
N LYS A 182 15.46 -11.66 4.89
CA LYS A 182 16.72 -11.62 4.11
C LYS A 182 17.51 -10.34 4.34
N ALA A 183 16.84 -9.22 4.60
CA ALA A 183 17.49 -7.97 4.97
C ALA A 183 18.03 -7.96 6.41
N ASN A 184 17.63 -8.93 7.25
CA ASN A 184 17.81 -8.90 8.70
C ASN A 184 17.24 -7.60 9.31
N ALA A 185 15.99 -7.27 8.93
CA ALA A 185 15.27 -6.08 9.36
C ALA A 185 14.08 -6.44 10.27
N PRO A 186 14.33 -6.92 11.51
CA PRO A 186 13.27 -7.41 12.40
C PRO A 186 12.25 -6.34 12.80
N GLU A 187 12.65 -5.07 12.91
CA GLU A 187 11.73 -3.97 13.25
C GLU A 187 10.68 -3.72 12.15
N HIS A 188 11.10 -3.80 10.88
CA HIS A 188 10.16 -3.65 9.76
C HIS A 188 9.24 -4.87 9.65
N LEU A 189 9.76 -6.07 9.92
CA LEU A 189 8.95 -7.29 9.96
C LEU A 189 7.93 -7.27 11.11
N ALA A 190 8.31 -6.74 12.28
CA ALA A 190 7.40 -6.55 13.41
C ALA A 190 6.24 -5.62 13.04
N SER A 191 6.56 -4.47 12.43
CA SER A 191 5.56 -3.50 11.97
C SER A 191 4.61 -4.11 10.91
N PHE A 192 5.11 -4.97 10.03
CA PHE A 192 4.26 -5.70 9.08
C PHE A 192 3.29 -6.65 9.77
N TYR A 193 3.75 -7.41 10.78
CA TYR A 193 2.86 -8.29 11.56
C TYR A 193 1.84 -7.52 12.41
N GLU A 194 2.19 -6.33 12.91
CA GLU A 194 1.21 -5.42 13.54
C GLU A 194 0.13 -4.97 12.54
N ALA A 195 0.52 -4.63 11.31
CA ALA A 195 -0.44 -4.31 10.26
C ALA A 195 -1.34 -5.52 9.93
N CYS A 196 -0.79 -6.74 9.91
CA CYS A 196 -1.58 -7.96 9.76
C CYS A 196 -2.59 -8.12 10.91
N ALA A 197 -2.16 -7.93 12.16
CA ALA A 197 -3.04 -8.00 13.32
C ALA A 197 -4.18 -6.97 13.26
N GLN A 198 -3.86 -5.74 12.82
CA GLN A 198 -4.86 -4.69 12.66
C GLN A 198 -5.91 -5.07 11.61
N VAL A 199 -5.50 -5.66 10.48
CA VAL A 199 -6.43 -6.16 9.45
C VAL A 199 -7.32 -7.28 9.99
N GLU A 200 -6.76 -8.23 10.74
CA GLU A 200 -7.54 -9.31 11.36
C GLU A 200 -8.59 -8.77 12.36
N ILE A 201 -8.28 -7.69 13.09
CA ILE A 201 -9.22 -7.02 14.00
C ILE A 201 -10.27 -6.21 13.23
N ASP A 202 -9.83 -5.43 12.24
CA ASP A 202 -10.65 -4.43 11.57
C ASP A 202 -11.55 -4.98 10.46
N ASP A 203 -11.01 -5.89 9.66
CA ASP A 203 -11.70 -6.39 8.48
C ASP A 203 -12.37 -7.73 8.80
N TYR A 204 -11.69 -8.61 9.55
CA TYR A 204 -12.17 -9.98 9.81
C TYR A 204 -12.77 -10.22 11.21
N ARG A 205 -12.55 -9.30 12.16
CA ARG A 205 -12.91 -9.46 13.59
C ARG A 205 -12.42 -10.78 14.21
N ASP A 206 -11.28 -11.29 13.70
CA ASP A 206 -10.61 -12.50 14.13
C ASP A 206 -9.50 -12.16 15.12
N TYR A 207 -9.91 -11.97 16.38
CA TYR A 207 -9.00 -11.71 17.49
C TYR A 207 -8.06 -12.89 17.80
N GLY A 208 -8.36 -14.10 17.31
CA GLY A 208 -7.47 -15.25 17.44
C GLY A 208 -6.23 -15.06 16.56
N LYS A 209 -6.45 -14.89 15.25
CA LYS A 209 -5.37 -14.64 14.29
C LYS A 209 -4.64 -13.33 14.55
N ALA A 210 -5.34 -12.28 14.97
CA ALA A 210 -4.69 -11.03 15.39
C ALA A 210 -3.71 -11.27 16.54
N GLY A 211 -4.11 -12.10 17.51
CA GLY A 211 -3.24 -12.51 18.61
C GLY A 211 -2.00 -13.27 18.14
N ASP A 212 -2.14 -14.15 17.15
CA ASP A 212 -1.02 -14.88 16.55
C ASP A 212 -0.05 -13.96 15.81
N ALA A 213 -0.57 -13.05 14.98
CA ALA A 213 0.23 -12.04 14.29
C ALA A 213 0.99 -11.13 15.27
N LEU A 214 0.35 -10.65 16.35
CA LEU A 214 1.02 -9.89 17.40
C LEU A 214 2.12 -10.70 18.11
N ASN A 215 1.94 -12.02 18.29
CA ASN A 215 3.01 -12.87 18.83
C ASN A 215 4.22 -12.94 17.88
N GLU A 216 4.00 -13.00 16.56
CA GLU A 216 5.10 -12.94 15.59
C GLU A 216 5.80 -11.56 15.59
N ALA A 217 5.04 -10.47 15.72
CA ALA A 217 5.59 -9.13 15.91
C ALA A 217 6.48 -9.07 17.15
N LEU A 218 6.01 -9.61 18.28
CA LEU A 218 6.77 -9.68 19.54
C LEU A 218 8.07 -10.48 19.40
N ARG A 219 8.03 -11.62 18.69
CA ARG A 219 9.25 -12.41 18.39
C ARG A 219 10.26 -11.59 17.59
N CYS A 220 9.78 -10.80 16.62
CA CYS A 220 10.63 -9.94 15.82
C CYS A 220 11.27 -8.83 16.67
N ILE A 221 10.52 -8.17 17.57
CA ILE A 221 11.07 -7.17 18.49
C ILE A 221 12.12 -7.77 19.43
N LYS A 222 11.88 -8.96 20.00
CA LYS A 222 12.88 -9.65 20.84
C LYS A 222 14.15 -9.96 20.07
N LYS A 223 14.03 -10.45 18.83
CA LYS A 223 15.18 -10.65 17.94
C LYS A 223 15.91 -9.32 17.62
N ALA A 224 15.18 -8.21 17.51
CA ALA A 224 15.79 -6.89 17.33
C ALA A 224 16.61 -6.47 18.54
N GLN A 225 16.13 -6.73 19.76
CA GLN A 225 16.85 -6.47 21.02
C GLN A 225 18.13 -7.30 21.16
N GLU A 226 18.11 -8.57 20.74
CA GLU A 226 19.30 -9.45 20.76
C GLU A 226 20.43 -8.94 19.85
N ASN A 227 20.11 -8.15 18.82
CA ASN A 227 21.09 -7.64 17.86
C ASN A 227 21.87 -6.39 18.36
N ASN A 228 21.92 -6.12 19.68
CA ASN A 228 22.52 -4.94 20.30
C ASN A 228 22.13 -3.62 19.60
N PRO A 229 20.83 -3.29 19.57
CA PRO A 229 20.31 -2.15 18.83
C PRO A 229 20.70 -0.83 19.51
N LYS A 230 20.95 0.20 18.69
CA LYS A 230 21.14 1.57 19.18
C LYS A 230 19.89 2.12 19.89
N ASN A 231 18.72 1.51 19.66
CA ASN A 231 17.40 1.96 20.10
C ASN A 231 16.78 1.04 21.17
N GLY A 232 17.58 0.55 22.12
CA GLY A 232 17.11 -0.42 23.13
C GLY A 232 15.89 0.04 23.95
N ALA A 233 15.81 1.33 24.30
CA ALA A 233 14.68 1.88 25.04
C ALA A 233 13.36 1.78 24.26
N TYR A 234 13.36 2.22 23.00
CA TYR A 234 12.21 2.12 22.09
C TYR A 234 11.75 0.66 21.93
N LEU A 235 12.68 -0.28 21.78
CA LEU A 235 12.31 -1.69 21.62
C LEU A 235 11.75 -2.31 22.89
N SER A 236 12.18 -1.87 24.07
CA SER A 236 11.63 -2.32 25.35
C SER A 236 10.22 -1.78 25.58
N GLU A 237 9.99 -0.51 25.22
CA GLU A 237 8.66 0.10 25.23
C GLU A 237 7.73 -0.63 24.25
N LYS A 238 8.18 -0.85 23.02
CA LYS A 238 7.43 -1.58 21.99
C LYS A 238 7.10 -3.01 22.41
N GLU A 239 8.03 -3.69 23.08
CA GLU A 239 7.76 -5.01 23.67
C GLU A 239 6.64 -4.94 24.73
N ALA A 240 6.66 -3.93 25.60
CA ALA A 240 5.62 -3.77 26.63
C ALA A 240 4.24 -3.46 26.00
N GLU A 241 4.20 -2.64 24.95
CA GLU A 241 2.99 -2.36 24.15
C GLU A 241 2.42 -3.63 23.50
N LEU A 242 3.27 -4.42 22.83
CA LEU A 242 2.85 -5.66 22.18
C LEU A 242 2.35 -6.68 23.20
N ASN A 243 3.05 -6.87 24.33
CA ASN A 243 2.59 -7.76 25.40
C ASN A 243 1.21 -7.34 25.94
N ARG A 244 0.98 -6.04 26.11
CA ARG A 244 -0.30 -5.50 26.54
C ARG A 244 -1.40 -5.77 25.50
N SER A 245 -1.13 -5.49 24.23
CA SER A 245 -2.06 -5.73 23.13
C SER A 245 -2.44 -7.20 23.02
N ILE A 246 -1.45 -8.10 23.07
CA ILE A 246 -1.65 -9.55 23.09
C ILE A 246 -2.55 -9.96 24.26
N ALA A 247 -2.33 -9.40 25.46
CA ALA A 247 -3.13 -9.72 26.63
C ALA A 247 -4.60 -9.32 26.46
N TYR A 248 -4.89 -8.11 25.96
CA TYR A 248 -6.27 -7.66 25.71
C TYR A 248 -6.95 -8.46 24.59
N VAL A 249 -6.27 -8.67 23.47
CA VAL A 249 -6.78 -9.44 22.33
C VAL A 249 -7.11 -10.88 22.75
N LYS A 250 -6.20 -11.57 23.46
CA LYS A 250 -6.44 -12.92 23.98
C LYS A 250 -7.54 -12.95 25.03
N LYS A 251 -7.62 -11.94 25.90
CA LYS A 251 -8.69 -11.82 26.90
C LYS A 251 -10.05 -11.68 26.21
N PHE A 252 -10.17 -10.80 25.22
CA PHE A 252 -11.42 -10.61 24.49
C PHE A 252 -11.84 -11.85 23.69
N ALA A 253 -10.90 -12.49 22.98
CA ALA A 253 -11.14 -13.75 22.29
C ALA A 253 -11.63 -14.85 23.26
N LYS A 254 -11.01 -14.96 24.45
CA LYS A 254 -11.45 -15.89 25.49
C LYS A 254 -12.85 -15.56 25.99
N ILE A 255 -13.17 -14.29 26.25
CA ILE A 255 -14.52 -13.90 26.70
C ILE A 255 -15.58 -14.32 25.69
N ARG A 256 -15.31 -14.21 24.38
CA ARG A 256 -16.23 -14.70 23.33
C ARG A 256 -16.49 -16.20 23.43
N THR A 257 -15.49 -17.00 23.77
CA THR A 257 -15.68 -18.45 24.02
C THR A 257 -16.46 -18.73 25.30
N VAL A 258 -16.18 -17.98 26.38
CA VAL A 258 -16.91 -18.11 27.66
C VAL A 258 -18.38 -17.77 27.46
N TYR A 259 -18.70 -16.80 26.61
CA TYR A 259 -20.09 -16.41 26.31
C TYR A 259 -20.95 -17.57 25.78
N GLU A 260 -20.35 -18.59 25.18
CA GLU A 260 -21.07 -19.78 24.70
C GLU A 260 -21.54 -20.69 25.83
N THR A 261 -20.80 -20.71 26.95
CA THR A 261 -21.06 -21.59 28.10
C THR A 261 -21.65 -20.86 29.30
N ASP A 262 -21.19 -19.64 29.55
CA ASP A 262 -21.63 -18.77 30.64
C ASP A 262 -21.78 -17.31 30.16
N PRO A 263 -22.94 -16.96 29.57
CA PRO A 263 -23.21 -15.61 29.11
C PRO A 263 -23.20 -14.55 30.20
N ALA A 264 -23.49 -14.90 31.47
CA ALA A 264 -23.56 -13.92 32.55
C ALA A 264 -22.15 -13.48 32.96
N GLU A 265 -21.26 -14.45 33.16
CA GLU A 265 -19.85 -14.20 33.46
C GLU A 265 -19.16 -13.45 32.32
N ALA A 266 -19.40 -13.87 31.07
CA ALA A 266 -18.84 -13.18 29.91
C ALA A 266 -19.26 -11.71 29.85
N ILE A 267 -20.54 -11.39 30.11
CA ILE A 267 -21.01 -10.00 30.12
C ILE A 267 -20.37 -9.19 31.24
N SER A 268 -20.20 -9.76 32.44
CA SER A 268 -19.48 -9.09 33.53
C SER A 268 -18.03 -8.76 33.14
N GLN A 269 -17.37 -9.67 32.43
CA GLN A 269 -16.00 -9.44 31.93
C GLN A 269 -15.95 -8.40 30.81
N LEU A 270 -16.97 -8.34 29.94
CA LEU A 270 -17.08 -7.31 28.90
C LEU A 270 -17.34 -5.93 29.50
N GLU A 271 -18.19 -5.81 30.53
CA GLU A 271 -18.42 -4.55 31.26
C GLU A 271 -17.09 -4.04 31.86
N ALA A 272 -16.35 -4.89 32.56
CA ALA A 272 -15.04 -4.53 33.11
C ALA A 272 -13.99 -4.18 32.03
N LEU A 273 -14.09 -4.79 30.85
CA LEU A 273 -13.20 -4.51 29.72
C LEU A 273 -13.56 -3.21 29.01
N ALA A 274 -14.85 -2.85 28.94
CA ALA A 274 -15.33 -1.59 28.41
C ALA A 274 -14.93 -0.39 29.29
N ASP A 275 -14.83 -0.59 30.61
CA ASP A 275 -14.39 0.45 31.57
C ASP A 275 -12.88 0.71 31.52
N ASP A 276 -12.09 -0.20 30.97
CA ASP A 276 -10.64 -0.07 30.87
C ASP A 276 -10.23 0.67 29.58
N LYS A 277 -9.93 1.96 29.72
CA LYS A 277 -9.52 2.82 28.59
C LYS A 277 -8.32 2.30 27.80
N ARG A 278 -7.42 1.51 28.43
CA ARG A 278 -6.26 0.94 27.73
C ARG A 278 -6.65 -0.14 26.74
N ALA A 279 -7.84 -0.73 26.89
CA ALA A 279 -8.35 -1.72 25.94
C ALA A 279 -8.67 -1.07 24.59
N TYR A 280 -8.99 0.23 24.55
CA TYR A 280 -9.44 0.91 23.33
C TYR A 280 -8.36 0.97 22.25
N GLU A 281 -7.09 0.97 22.66
CA GLU A 281 -5.93 0.91 21.75
C GLU A 281 -5.66 -0.50 21.20
N CYS A 282 -6.21 -1.54 21.84
CA CYS A 282 -5.84 -2.94 21.58
C CYS A 282 -6.95 -3.76 20.92
N ILE A 283 -8.21 -3.40 21.13
CA ILE A 283 -9.40 -4.10 20.64
C ILE A 283 -10.50 -3.10 20.25
N ARG A 284 -11.40 -3.49 19.35
CA ARG A 284 -12.49 -2.59 18.93
C ARG A 284 -13.57 -2.56 20.00
N LEU A 285 -13.73 -1.38 20.60
CA LEU A 285 -14.75 -1.12 21.62
C LEU A 285 -16.18 -1.37 21.10
N SER A 286 -16.42 -1.08 19.82
CA SER A 286 -17.68 -1.37 19.12
C SER A 286 -18.06 -2.85 19.17
N ASP A 287 -17.09 -3.77 19.06
CA ASP A 287 -17.36 -5.20 19.14
C ASP A 287 -17.76 -5.63 20.56
N ILE A 288 -17.18 -5.02 21.60
CA ILE A 288 -17.59 -5.24 23.00
C ILE A 288 -19.05 -4.81 23.20
N TYR A 289 -19.36 -3.57 22.82
CA TYR A 289 -20.71 -3.02 22.98
C TYR A 289 -21.74 -3.74 22.11
N ALA A 290 -21.37 -4.18 20.91
CA ALA A 290 -22.25 -4.97 20.05
C ALA A 290 -22.71 -6.26 20.76
N VAL A 291 -21.78 -6.97 21.42
CA VAL A 291 -22.13 -8.18 22.19
C VAL A 291 -23.03 -7.82 23.37
N MET A 292 -22.69 -6.78 24.14
CA MET A 292 -23.49 -6.34 25.30
C MET A 292 -24.91 -5.89 24.92
N ILE A 293 -25.06 -5.12 23.85
CA ILE A 293 -26.35 -4.63 23.35
C ILE A 293 -27.21 -5.81 22.88
N VAL A 294 -26.65 -6.73 22.09
CA VAL A 294 -27.38 -7.91 21.62
C VAL A 294 -27.81 -8.78 22.79
N HIS A 295 -26.95 -9.00 23.79
CA HIS A 295 -27.29 -9.76 24.99
C HIS A 295 -28.45 -9.15 25.77
N ASN A 296 -28.35 -7.86 26.10
CA ASN A 296 -29.36 -7.18 26.90
C ASN A 296 -30.68 -7.01 26.16
N ALA A 297 -30.64 -6.79 24.83
CA ALA A 297 -31.84 -6.75 24.00
C ALA A 297 -32.58 -8.10 24.00
N ARG A 298 -31.86 -9.23 23.95
CA ARG A 298 -32.44 -10.58 24.04
C ARG A 298 -33.08 -10.85 25.40
N LYS A 299 -32.51 -10.32 26.48
CA LYS A 299 -33.08 -10.40 27.83
C LYS A 299 -34.19 -9.36 28.11
N LEU A 300 -34.61 -8.60 27.09
CA LEU A 300 -35.57 -7.49 27.22
C LEU A 300 -35.14 -6.41 28.22
N ASN A 301 -33.85 -6.33 28.54
CA ASN A 301 -33.29 -5.32 29.43
C ASN A 301 -32.95 -4.05 28.65
N TYR A 302 -34.00 -3.36 28.19
CA TYR A 302 -33.85 -2.17 27.34
C TYR A 302 -33.21 -0.98 28.07
N LYS A 303 -33.24 -0.97 29.42
CA LYS A 303 -32.52 0.03 30.21
C LYS A 303 -31.01 -0.09 29.99
N LYS A 304 -30.43 -1.28 30.14
CA LYS A 304 -29.00 -1.52 29.88
C LYS A 304 -28.62 -1.28 28.41
N VAL A 305 -29.53 -1.57 27.47
CA VAL A 305 -29.31 -1.25 26.05
C VAL A 305 -29.22 0.26 25.82
N ALA A 306 -30.12 1.04 26.42
CA ALA A 306 -30.09 2.50 26.32
C ALA A 306 -28.82 3.07 26.97
N GLU A 307 -28.41 2.56 28.13
CA GLU A 307 -27.16 2.95 28.81
C GLU A 307 -25.94 2.69 27.90
N ALA A 308 -25.86 1.52 27.28
CA ALA A 308 -24.78 1.19 26.34
C ALA A 308 -24.76 2.11 25.11
N ILE A 309 -25.92 2.45 24.55
CA ILE A 309 -26.01 3.38 23.41
C ILE A 309 -25.61 4.79 23.82
N SER A 310 -26.04 5.28 24.99
CA SER A 310 -25.64 6.60 25.49
C SER A 310 -24.15 6.69 25.78
N GLN A 311 -23.52 5.61 26.25
CA GLN A 311 -22.07 5.54 26.40
C GLN A 311 -21.35 5.62 25.04
N LEU A 312 -21.85 4.89 24.04
CA LEU A 312 -21.33 4.97 22.67
C LEU A 312 -21.48 6.38 22.07
N GLU A 313 -22.62 7.04 22.29
CA GLU A 313 -22.84 8.45 21.88
C GLU A 313 -21.82 9.39 22.56
N ALA A 314 -21.63 9.26 23.87
CA ALA A 314 -20.68 10.07 24.61
C ALA A 314 -19.23 9.86 24.12
N LEU A 315 -18.85 8.61 23.83
CA LEU A 315 -17.54 8.28 23.26
C LEU A 315 -17.37 8.82 21.84
N ALA A 316 -18.43 8.76 21.02
CA ALA A 316 -18.43 9.35 19.70
C ALA A 316 -18.26 10.87 19.76
N ASP A 317 -18.71 11.54 20.82
CA ASP A 317 -18.58 13.00 21.00
C ASP A 317 -17.29 13.44 21.73
N ASP A 318 -16.55 12.50 22.34
CA ASP A 318 -15.29 12.80 23.02
C ASP A 318 -14.16 13.07 22.00
N LYS A 319 -13.67 14.32 22.00
CA LYS A 319 -12.59 14.77 21.11
C LYS A 319 -11.27 14.05 21.32
N HIS A 320 -11.00 13.52 22.50
CA HIS A 320 -9.78 12.79 22.81
C HIS A 320 -9.92 11.29 22.52
N ALA A 321 -11.15 10.77 22.45
CA ALA A 321 -11.40 9.36 22.14
C ALA A 321 -11.28 9.04 20.63
N TYR A 322 -11.33 10.05 19.75
CA TYR A 322 -11.19 9.87 18.29
C TYR A 322 -9.90 9.18 17.86
N GLU A 323 -8.80 9.35 18.60
CA GLU A 323 -7.51 8.78 18.21
C GLU A 323 -7.47 7.26 18.37
N CYS A 324 -8.28 6.70 19.27
CA CYS A 324 -8.31 5.26 19.57
C CYS A 324 -9.61 4.58 19.11
N ILE A 325 -10.66 5.34 18.77
CA ILE A 325 -11.98 4.78 18.45
C ILE A 325 -12.43 5.18 17.06
N ARG A 326 -12.64 4.18 16.20
CA ARG A 326 -13.14 4.35 14.84
C ARG A 326 -14.64 4.69 14.87
N LEU A 327 -14.97 5.94 14.54
CA LEU A 327 -16.35 6.45 14.56
C LEU A 327 -17.32 5.60 13.74
N GLY A 328 -16.93 5.19 12.53
CA GLY A 328 -17.78 4.35 11.68
C GLY A 328 -18.26 3.08 12.37
N ASP A 329 -17.48 2.50 13.28
CA ASP A 329 -17.88 1.29 14.00
C ASP A 329 -18.91 1.58 15.09
N ILE A 330 -18.74 2.69 15.83
CA ILE A 330 -19.71 3.12 16.83
C ILE A 330 -21.05 3.40 16.15
N TYR A 331 -21.02 4.20 15.08
CA TYR A 331 -22.20 4.56 14.32
C TYR A 331 -22.85 3.31 13.71
N ALA A 332 -22.08 2.35 13.21
CA ALA A 332 -22.63 1.09 12.69
C ALA A 332 -23.44 0.34 13.75
N VAL A 333 -22.91 0.21 14.99
CA VAL A 333 -23.65 -0.43 16.09
C VAL A 333 -24.95 0.31 16.38
N MET A 334 -24.93 1.64 16.45
CA MET A 334 -26.11 2.45 16.72
C MET A 334 -27.15 2.41 15.58
N ILE A 335 -26.69 2.45 14.32
CA ILE A 335 -27.55 2.39 13.11
C ILE A 335 -28.22 1.03 13.04
N VAL A 336 -27.45 -0.06 13.14
CA VAL A 336 -27.98 -1.43 13.13
C VAL A 336 -28.98 -1.64 14.27
N HIS A 337 -28.70 -1.11 15.46
CA HIS A 337 -29.64 -1.17 16.58
C HIS A 337 -30.98 -0.48 16.26
N ASN A 338 -30.93 0.76 15.76
CA ASN A 338 -32.13 1.54 15.46
C ASN A 338 -32.92 0.96 14.28
N ALA A 339 -32.24 0.48 13.23
CA ALA A 339 -32.88 -0.16 12.09
C ALA A 339 -33.60 -1.46 12.50
N ARG A 340 -32.99 -2.30 13.34
CA ARG A 340 -33.63 -3.51 13.89
C ARG A 340 -34.84 -3.21 14.79
N LYS A 341 -34.90 -2.02 15.36
CA LYS A 341 -36.04 -1.52 16.14
C LYS A 341 -37.11 -0.82 15.28
N LEU A 342 -36.98 -0.88 13.95
CA LEU A 342 -37.83 -0.16 12.99
C LEU A 342 -37.81 1.36 13.17
N ASN A 343 -36.79 1.90 13.86
CA ASN A 343 -36.58 3.32 14.04
C ASN A 343 -35.73 3.89 12.90
N TYR A 344 -36.24 3.75 11.68
CA TYR A 344 -35.53 4.10 10.45
C TYR A 344 -35.15 5.59 10.38
N LYS A 345 -36.00 6.48 10.91
CA LYS A 345 -35.71 7.93 11.00
C LYS A 345 -34.44 8.22 11.79
N LYS A 346 -34.29 7.59 12.97
CA LYS A 346 -33.08 7.76 13.79
C LYS A 346 -31.89 7.09 13.11
N ALA A 347 -32.05 5.89 12.54
CA ALA A 347 -31.00 5.20 11.80
C ALA A 347 -30.45 6.08 10.65
N TYR A 348 -31.32 6.67 9.84
CA TYR A 348 -30.93 7.57 8.76
C TYR A 348 -30.26 8.85 9.27
N SER A 349 -30.77 9.45 10.36
CA SER A 349 -30.12 10.63 10.96
C SER A 349 -28.69 10.35 11.43
N LEU A 350 -28.44 9.13 11.94
CA LEU A 350 -27.10 8.70 12.36
C LEU A 350 -26.18 8.50 11.15
N ILE A 351 -26.69 7.94 10.03
CA ILE A 351 -25.94 7.86 8.78
C ILE A 351 -25.52 9.25 8.30
N GLN A 352 -26.44 10.21 8.30
CA GLN A 352 -26.15 11.60 7.91
C GLN A 352 -25.12 12.26 8.82
N GLN A 353 -25.22 12.06 10.14
CA GLN A 353 -24.23 12.56 11.10
C GLN A 353 -22.84 11.98 10.86
N LEU A 354 -22.75 10.68 10.58
CA LEU A 354 -21.49 10.02 10.26
C LEU A 354 -20.87 10.62 8.99
N MET A 355 -21.65 10.77 7.92
CA MET A 355 -21.19 11.37 6.66
C MET A 355 -20.78 12.85 6.83
N GLN A 356 -21.45 13.59 7.72
CA GLN A 356 -21.08 14.98 8.00
C GLN A 356 -19.74 15.07 8.74
N ARG A 357 -19.47 14.13 9.65
CA ARG A 357 -18.22 14.08 10.42
C ARG A 357 -17.05 13.51 9.62
N GLU A 358 -17.30 12.51 8.79
CA GLU A 358 -16.32 11.87 7.92
C GLU A 358 -16.80 11.88 6.46
N PRO A 359 -16.59 13.00 5.72
CA PRO A 359 -17.12 13.18 4.36
C PRO A 359 -16.65 12.16 3.32
N HIS A 360 -15.52 11.48 3.57
CA HIS A 360 -14.92 10.50 2.66
C HIS A 360 -15.09 9.05 3.16
N ILE A 361 -15.97 8.82 4.14
CA ILE A 361 -16.17 7.49 4.71
C ILE A 361 -16.81 6.54 3.69
N GLN A 362 -16.27 5.32 3.57
CA GLN A 362 -16.87 4.25 2.79
C GLN A 362 -17.84 3.45 3.67
N LEU A 363 -19.14 3.77 3.59
CA LEU A 363 -20.19 3.17 4.44
C LEU A 363 -20.26 1.63 4.30
N SER A 364 -20.00 1.10 3.11
CA SER A 364 -20.03 -0.35 2.82
C SER A 364 -19.03 -1.16 3.66
N ARG A 365 -17.96 -0.54 4.18
CA ARG A 365 -17.00 -1.20 5.08
C ARG A 365 -17.54 -1.43 6.50
N PHE A 366 -18.65 -0.81 6.85
CA PHE A 366 -19.17 -0.80 8.22
C PHE A 366 -20.59 -1.34 8.32
N ILE A 367 -21.40 -1.05 7.31
CA ILE A 367 -22.83 -1.36 7.27
C ILE A 367 -23.11 -2.02 5.91
N SER A 368 -23.77 -3.18 5.95
CA SER A 368 -24.11 -3.92 4.74
C SER A 368 -25.04 -3.10 3.83
N LYS A 369 -24.87 -3.26 2.52
CA LYS A 369 -25.72 -2.61 1.50
C LYS A 369 -27.20 -2.88 1.77
N GLN A 370 -27.57 -4.12 2.04
CA GLN A 370 -28.96 -4.50 2.37
C GLN A 370 -29.55 -3.68 3.54
N MET A 371 -28.77 -3.42 4.60
CA MET A 371 -29.21 -2.63 5.74
C MET A 371 -29.39 -1.15 5.37
N LEU A 372 -28.45 -0.60 4.60
CA LEU A 372 -28.52 0.78 4.11
C LEU A 372 -29.73 0.99 3.19
N ASP A 373 -29.93 0.07 2.25
CA ASP A 373 -31.04 0.09 1.30
C ASP A 373 -32.37 -0.01 2.05
N SER A 374 -32.48 -0.93 3.02
CA SER A 374 -33.68 -1.07 3.87
C SER A 374 -34.04 0.22 4.62
N VAL A 375 -33.04 0.96 5.11
CA VAL A 375 -33.26 2.24 5.80
C VAL A 375 -33.71 3.32 4.80
N CYS A 376 -33.15 3.34 3.60
CA CYS A 376 -33.49 4.31 2.56
C CYS A 376 -34.89 4.04 1.98
N ASP A 377 -35.21 2.79 1.67
CA ASP A 377 -36.48 2.34 1.09
C ASP A 377 -37.66 2.72 1.99
N GLU A 378 -37.56 2.41 3.28
CA GLU A 378 -38.64 2.70 4.24
C GLU A 378 -38.91 4.21 4.40
N LEU A 379 -37.87 5.04 4.23
CA LEU A 379 -37.98 6.49 4.27
C LEU A 379 -38.23 7.14 2.90
N LYS A 380 -38.25 6.34 1.82
CA LYS A 380 -38.33 6.81 0.43
C LYS A 380 -37.21 7.79 0.07
N MET A 381 -36.01 7.54 0.59
CA MET A 381 -34.80 8.32 0.31
C MET A 381 -33.98 7.65 -0.80
N PRO A 382 -33.13 8.41 -1.55
CA PRO A 382 -32.22 7.82 -2.51
C PRO A 382 -31.26 6.84 -1.82
N HIS A 383 -30.93 5.75 -2.50
CA HIS A 383 -29.89 4.83 -2.05
C HIS A 383 -28.55 5.55 -1.94
N LEU A 384 -27.78 5.19 -0.92
CA LEU A 384 -26.51 5.82 -0.58
C LEU A 384 -25.31 5.14 -1.26
N LEU A 385 -25.55 4.00 -1.91
CA LEU A 385 -24.56 3.22 -2.66
C LEU A 385 -25.10 2.97 -4.07
N ASP A 386 -24.24 3.08 -5.08
CA ASP A 386 -24.65 2.85 -6.47
C ASP A 386 -24.94 1.36 -6.75
N GLU A 387 -25.80 1.09 -7.76
CA GLU A 387 -26.12 -0.28 -8.20
C GLU A 387 -24.98 -0.94 -8.99
N ALA A 388 -24.01 -0.18 -9.50
CA ALA A 388 -22.89 -0.68 -10.29
C ALA A 388 -21.56 -0.25 -9.67
N GLY A 389 -20.87 -1.16 -8.97
CA GLY A 389 -19.51 -0.85 -8.51
C GLY A 389 -18.84 -1.79 -7.51
N ASP A 390 -19.56 -2.64 -6.78
CA ASP A 390 -18.95 -3.57 -5.81
C ASP A 390 -19.34 -5.03 -6.14
N GLU A 391 -18.85 -5.54 -7.28
CA GLU A 391 -18.54 -6.97 -7.40
C GLU A 391 -17.18 -7.22 -6.74
N ALA A 392 -17.14 -7.11 -5.41
CA ALA A 392 -16.05 -7.62 -4.59
C ALA A 392 -16.63 -8.72 -3.70
N GLY A 393 -16.43 -9.96 -4.14
CA GLY A 393 -16.70 -11.16 -3.36
C GLY A 393 -18.11 -11.71 -3.51
N SER A 394 -18.33 -12.54 -4.54
CA SER A 394 -19.28 -13.65 -4.45
C SER A 394 -18.77 -14.65 -3.38
N GLY A 395 -18.83 -14.24 -2.12
CA GLY A 395 -18.68 -15.10 -0.96
C GLY A 395 -20.07 -15.59 -0.58
N ASP A 396 -20.33 -16.84 -0.96
CA ASP A 396 -21.38 -17.74 -0.46
C ASP A 396 -22.24 -17.21 0.70
N GLU A 397 -23.54 -17.09 0.45
CA GLU A 397 -24.61 -16.64 1.34
C GLU A 397 -24.46 -17.12 2.79
N ARG A 398 -23.96 -16.25 3.69
CA ARG A 398 -24.11 -16.42 5.14
C ARG A 398 -24.28 -15.07 5.83
N ASP A 399 -25.54 -14.69 6.06
CA ASP A 399 -26.03 -13.77 7.11
C ASP A 399 -24.91 -13.05 7.91
N GLU A 400 -24.36 -11.97 7.33
CA GLU A 400 -23.26 -11.19 7.91
C GLU A 400 -23.80 -10.21 8.96
N GLY A 401 -24.29 -10.76 10.06
CA GLY A 401 -24.49 -10.05 11.31
C GLY A 401 -23.65 -10.68 12.40
N VAL A 402 -22.39 -10.26 12.56
CA VAL A 402 -21.41 -10.79 13.53
C VAL A 402 -21.26 -12.30 13.39
N GLU A 403 -20.13 -12.78 12.87
CA GLU A 403 -19.94 -14.21 12.73
C GLU A 403 -19.93 -14.91 14.10
N TYR A 404 -21.11 -15.36 14.52
CA TYR A 404 -21.27 -16.14 15.71
C TYR A 404 -20.83 -17.58 15.41
N SER A 405 -20.27 -18.26 16.40
CA SER A 405 -19.85 -19.66 16.25
C SER A 405 -20.98 -20.56 15.75
N TYR A 406 -20.61 -21.69 15.13
CA TYR A 406 -21.56 -22.64 14.54
C TYR A 406 -22.64 -23.12 15.53
N ALA A 407 -22.30 -23.21 16.82
CA ALA A 407 -23.24 -23.52 17.91
C ALA A 407 -24.28 -22.39 18.12
N MET A 408 -23.81 -21.15 18.05
CA MET A 408 -24.64 -19.95 18.16
C MET A 408 -25.56 -19.78 16.93
N LYS A 409 -25.06 -20.06 15.71
CA LYS A 409 -25.87 -20.09 14.47
C LYS A 409 -26.99 -21.14 14.56
N ARG A 410 -26.73 -22.30 15.17
CA ARG A 410 -27.72 -23.38 15.38
C ARG A 410 -28.81 -23.00 16.39
N LEU A 411 -28.46 -22.23 17.43
CA LEU A 411 -29.40 -21.68 18.41
C LEU A 411 -30.23 -20.53 17.84
N ILE A 412 -29.64 -19.69 16.97
CA ILE A 412 -30.33 -18.62 16.24
C ILE A 412 -31.40 -19.21 15.31
N LYS A 413 -31.06 -20.25 14.54
CA LYS A 413 -31.98 -20.89 13.59
C LYS A 413 -33.18 -21.54 14.29
N ARG A 414 -32.94 -22.31 15.35
CA ARG A 414 -33.99 -23.04 16.10
C ARG A 414 -35.03 -22.12 16.76
N ASN A 415 -34.66 -20.88 17.10
CA ASN A 415 -35.56 -19.94 17.79
C ASN A 415 -36.19 -18.89 16.87
N SER A 416 -35.66 -18.70 15.66
CA SER A 416 -36.32 -17.92 14.61
C SER A 416 -37.62 -18.56 14.12
N GLU A 417 -37.71 -19.89 14.21
CA GLU A 417 -38.89 -20.68 13.89
C GLU A 417 -39.97 -20.52 14.99
N ALA A 418 -39.57 -20.39 16.25
CA ALA A 418 -40.50 -20.21 17.38
C ALA A 418 -41.16 -18.81 17.43
N LEU A 419 -40.49 -17.78 16.91
CA LEU A 419 -41.03 -16.40 16.82
C LEU A 419 -42.00 -16.20 15.65
N LYS A 420 -42.06 -17.14 14.70
CA LYS A 420 -43.07 -17.13 13.62
C LYS A 420 -44.37 -17.83 14.03
N GLU A 421 -44.37 -18.55 15.16
CA GLU A 421 -45.51 -19.32 15.66
C GLU A 421 -46.18 -18.67 16.91
N SER A 422 -45.75 -17.46 17.29
CA SER A 422 -46.32 -16.64 18.38
C SER A 422 -46.67 -15.24 17.87
#